data_AF-A0A1F5K4Z9-F1
#
_entry.id   AF-A0A1F5K4Z9-F1
#
_cell.length_a   1.000
_cell.length_b   1.000
_cell.length_c   1.000
_cell.angle_alpha   90.00
_cell.angle_beta   90.00
_cell.angle_gamma   90.00
#
_symmetry.space_group_name_H-M   'P 1'
#
loop_
_entity.id
_entity.type
_entity.pdbx_description
1 polymer ?
#
loop_
_entity_poly.entity_id
_entity_poly.type
_entity_poly.pdbx_seq_one_letter_code
_entity_poly.pdbx_strand_id
1 'polypeptide(L)' 'MIQLSDKKIDDAYETDNMIVQVDKKGEPVLLEIFQGKKFLRDIELLIHKSTETSAVVAHEVRVKKK' A
#
# COMPACT_ATOMS: atom_id res chain seq x y z
N MET A 1 7.83 -4.52 -10.41
CA MET A 1 6.78 -5.54 -10.49
C MET A 1 6.75 -6.31 -9.18
N ILE A 2 5.56 -6.60 -8.65
CA ILE A 2 5.35 -7.37 -7.42
C ILE A 2 4.28 -8.44 -7.71
N GLN A 3 4.66 -9.71 -7.61
CA GLN A 3 3.73 -10.83 -7.78
C GLN A 3 3.07 -11.17 -6.45
N LEU A 4 1.75 -11.23 -6.42
CA LEU A 4 0.93 -11.47 -5.22
C LEU A 4 0.40 -12.91 -5.17
N SER A 5 0.17 -13.53 -6.33
CA SER A 5 -0.22 -14.94 -6.43
C SER A 5 0.30 -15.60 -7.71
N ASP A 6 0.21 -16.92 -7.77
CA ASP A 6 0.53 -17.78 -8.91
C ASP A 6 -0.70 -18.08 -9.80
N LYS A 7 -1.81 -17.40 -9.54
CA LYS A 7 -3.04 -17.54 -10.33
C LYS A 7 -2.86 -17.02 -11.75
N LYS A 8 -3.74 -17.45 -12.64
CA LYS A 8 -3.78 -16.97 -14.02
C LYS A 8 -4.36 -15.55 -14.09
N ILE A 9 -3.67 -14.66 -14.79
CA ILE A 9 -4.15 -13.32 -15.15
C ILE A 9 -5.27 -13.44 -16.20
N ASP A 10 -6.34 -12.70 -15.97
CA ASP A 10 -7.52 -12.65 -16.85
C ASP A 10 -7.76 -11.25 -17.42
N ASP A 11 -7.54 -10.20 -16.62
CA ASP A 11 -7.71 -8.81 -17.03
C ASP A 11 -6.67 -7.90 -16.34
N ALA A 12 -6.53 -6.68 -16.83
CA ALA A 12 -5.65 -5.66 -16.26
C ALA A 12 -6.26 -4.27 -16.38
N TYR A 13 -6.09 -3.46 -15.33
CA TYR A 13 -6.47 -2.05 -15.36
C TYR A 13 -5.32 -1.16 -14.92
N GLU A 14 -5.25 0.01 -15.52
CA GLU A 14 -4.28 1.03 -15.19
C GLU A 14 -4.80 1.93 -14.07
N THR A 15 -3.90 2.31 -13.19
CA THR A 15 -4.07 3.37 -12.19
C THR A 15 -2.91 4.36 -12.36
N ASP A 16 -2.99 5.52 -11.72
CA ASP A 16 -2.04 6.63 -11.92
C ASP A 16 -0.55 6.27 -11.97
N ASN A 17 -0.11 5.28 -11.17
CA ASN A 17 1.30 4.89 -11.10
C ASN A 17 1.53 3.38 -11.16
N MET A 18 0.52 2.59 -11.53
CA MET A 18 0.70 1.14 -11.68
C MET A 18 -0.37 0.49 -12.56
N ILE A 19 -0.02 -0.63 -13.17
CA ILE A 19 -0.98 -1.58 -13.75
C ILE A 19 -1.28 -2.65 -12.71
N VAL A 20 -2.56 -2.90 -12.47
CA VAL A 20 -3.05 -3.98 -11.63
C VAL A 20 -3.60 -5.07 -12.52
N GLN A 21 -2.99 -6.26 -12.46
CA GLN A 21 -3.46 -7.44 -13.18
C GLN A 21 -4.21 -8.34 -12.21
N VAL A 22 -5.38 -8.81 -12.62
CA VAL A 22 -6.32 -9.55 -11.79
C VAL A 22 -6.69 -10.90 -12.39
N ASP A 23 -7.17 -11.81 -11.54
CA ASP A 23 -7.77 -13.06 -11.97
C ASP A 23 -9.23 -12.87 -12.41
N LYS A 24 -9.88 -13.96 -12.85
CA LYS A 24 -11.29 -13.99 -13.28
C LYS A 24 -12.29 -13.49 -12.23
N LYS A 25 -11.91 -13.46 -10.95
CA LYS A 25 -12.74 -13.00 -9.83
C LYS A 25 -12.45 -11.55 -9.46
N GLY A 26 -11.52 -10.90 -10.17
CA GLY A 26 -11.05 -9.55 -9.86
C GLY A 26 -10.03 -9.53 -8.72
N GLU A 27 -9.47 -10.66 -8.30
CA GLU A 27 -8.44 -10.68 -7.26
C GLU A 27 -7.07 -10.29 -7.85
N PRO A 28 -6.29 -9.43 -7.17
CA PRO A 28 -5.02 -8.96 -7.70
C PRO A 28 -3.95 -10.08 -7.70
N VAL A 29 -3.30 -10.24 -8.85
CA VAL A 29 -2.28 -11.27 -9.13
C VAL A 29 -0.90 -10.66 -9.28
N LEU A 30 -0.81 -9.55 -10.04
CA LEU A 30 0.46 -8.91 -10.36
C LEU A 30 0.30 -7.39 -10.35
N LEU A 31 1.27 -6.71 -9.73
CA LEU A 31 1.35 -5.26 -9.73
C LEU A 31 2.57 -4.81 -10.53
N GLU A 32 2.35 -4.01 -11.57
CA GLU A 32 3.42 -3.35 -12.32
C GLU A 32 3.48 -1.87 -11.93
N ILE A 33 4.39 -1.55 -11.03
CA ILE A 33 4.58 -0.19 -10.52
C ILE A 33 5.47 0.61 -11.47
N PHE A 34 4.96 1.72 -11.95
CA PHE A 34 5.73 2.73 -12.66
C PHE A 34 6.57 3.54 -11.66
N GLN A 35 7.81 3.89 -12.05
CA GLN A 35 8.73 4.64 -11.18
C GLN A 35 8.92 4.04 -9.78
N GLY A 36 9.25 2.74 -9.69
CA GLY A 36 9.35 2.01 -8.40
C GLY A 36 10.15 2.70 -7.29
N LYS A 37 11.18 3.49 -7.61
CA LYS A 37 11.92 4.29 -6.60
C LYS A 37 11.05 5.33 -5.89
N LYS A 38 10.19 6.03 -6.63
CA LYS A 38 9.28 7.03 -6.07
C LYS A 38 8.22 6.35 -5.20
N PHE A 39 7.63 5.27 -5.71
CA PHE A 39 6.67 4.45 -4.96
C PHE A 39 7.21 3.98 -3.61
N LEU A 40 8.44 3.44 -3.57
CA LEU A 40 9.05 3.00 -2.30
C LEU A 40 9.28 4.15 -1.32
N ARG A 41 9.72 5.31 -1.81
CA ARG A 41 9.89 6.52 -0.99
C ARG A 41 8.56 7.01 -0.43
N ASP A 42 7.51 7.00 -1.24
CA ASP A 42 6.17 7.42 -0.81
C ASP A 42 5.61 6.47 0.25
N ILE A 43 5.83 5.15 0.11
CA ILE A 43 5.49 4.15 1.14
C ILE A 43 6.27 4.38 2.42
N GLU A 44 7.59 4.60 2.33
CA GLU A 44 8.43 4.87 3.49
C GLU A 44 7.92 6.08 4.28
N LEU A 45 7.59 7.17 3.58
CA LEU A 45 7.00 8.36 4.21
C LEU A 45 5.65 8.08 4.87
N LEU A 46 4.81 7.24 4.24
CA LEU A 46 3.49 6.88 4.77
C LEU A 46 3.62 6.06 6.06
N ILE A 47 4.53 5.09 6.08
CA ILE A 47 4.79 4.23 7.25
C ILE A 47 5.27 5.08 8.43
N HIS A 48 6.23 5.98 8.22
CA HIS A 48 6.75 6.86 9.29
C HIS A 48 5.71 7.84 9.84
N LYS A 49 4.79 8.35 9.02
CA LYS A 49 3.69 9.21 9.50
C LYS A 49 2.66 8.45 10.34
N SER A 50 2.45 7.16 10.06
CA SER A 50 1.50 6.33 10.81
C SER A 50 1.95 6.05 12.25
N THR A 51 3.27 5.99 12.49
CA THR A 51 3.83 5.76 13.83
C THR A 51 3.78 7.00 14.72
N GLU A 52 3.91 8.20 14.16
CA GLU A 52 3.79 9.44 14.93
C GLU A 52 2.35 9.70 15.39
N THR A 53 1.36 9.46 14.53
CA THR A 53 -0.06 9.66 14.88
C THR A 53 -0.51 8.71 15.99
N SER A 54 -0.03 7.46 15.96
CA SER A 54 -0.35 6.47 17.00
C SER A 54 0.31 6.80 18.36
N ALA A 55 1.52 7.38 18.36
CA ALA A 55 2.22 7.78 19.57
C ALA A 55 1.60 9.02 20.23
N VAL A 56 1.13 9.99 19.44
CA VAL A 56 0.49 11.22 19.95
C VAL A 56 -0.87 10.89 20.60
N VAL A 57 -1.67 10.02 19.98
CA VAL A 57 -2.96 9.58 20.55
C VAL A 57 -2.76 8.80 21.86
N ALA A 58 -1.74 7.93 21.93
CA ALA A 58 -1.43 7.19 23.16
C ALA A 58 -0.95 8.10 24.31
N HIS A 59 -0.24 9.20 24.00
CA HIS A 59 0.23 10.15 25.00
C HIS A 59 -0.93 11.03 25.53
N GLU A 60 -1.83 11.52 24.67
CA GLU A 60 -2.99 12.31 25.09
C GLU A 60 -3.97 11.54 25.98
N VAL A 61 -4.22 10.25 25.66
CA VAL A 61 -5.11 9.40 26.47
C VAL A 61 -4.55 9.17 27.88
N ARG A 62 -3.21 9.18 28.03
CA ARG A 62 -2.54 9.03 29.34
C ARG A 62 -2.61 10.30 30.18
N VAL A 63 -2.63 11.47 29.56
CA VAL A 63 -2.68 12.77 30.26
C VAL A 63 -4.11 13.11 30.73
N LYS A 64 -5.16 12.71 30.01
CA LYS A 64 -6.56 12.96 30.41
C LYS A 64 -7.13 12.00 31.47
N LYS A 65 -6.35 11.00 31.90
CA LYS A 65 -6.72 10.02 32.95
C LYS A 65 -6.07 10.28 34.32
N LYS A 66 -5.36 11.40 34.49
CA LYS A 66 -4.88 11.91 35.78
C LYS A 66 -5.67 13.15 36.16
#